data_AF-A0A1G2Q2Y1-F1
#
_entry.id   AF-A0A1G2Q2Y1-F1
#
_cell.length_a   1.000
_cell.length_b   1.000
_cell.length_c   1.000
_cell.angle_alpha   90.00
_cell.angle_beta   90.00
_cell.angle_gamma   90.00
#
_symmetry.space_group_name_H-M   'P 1'
#
loop_
_entity.id
_entity.type
_entity.pdbx_description
1 polymer ?
#
loop_
_entity_poly.entity_id
_entity_poly.type
_entity_poly.pdbx_seq_one_letter_code
_entity_poly.pdbx_strand_id
1 'polypeptide(L)'
;MLRVEKILFALMGLVLILGGVWVFQGWQSWRELGTLSTPDGQLLNYSQAKQAEDPTNPCLPPAGYTEATWREHMSHHPDQYKQCLGG
;
A
#
# COMPACT_ATOMS: atom_id res chain seq x y z
N MET A 1 25.60 -37.33 21.48
CA MET A 1 24.23 -36.79 21.29
C MET A 1 24.21 -35.25 21.26
N LEU A 2 24.89 -34.54 22.18
CA LEU A 2 24.91 -33.06 22.25
C LEU A 2 25.43 -32.26 21.04
N ARG A 3 26.17 -32.87 20.09
CA ARG A 3 26.73 -32.14 18.92
C ARG A 3 25.72 -31.99 17.77
N VAL A 4 24.88 -32.99 17.54
CA VAL A 4 23.89 -32.99 16.45
C VAL A 4 22.74 -32.04 16.78
N GLU A 5 22.29 -32.06 18.03
CA GLU A 5 21.22 -31.20 18.53
C GLU A 5 21.53 -29.70 18.38
N LYS A 6 22.77 -29.29 18.69
CA LYS A 6 23.23 -27.91 18.50
C LYS A 6 23.27 -27.48 17.03
N ILE A 7 23.64 -28.40 16.13
CA ILE A 7 23.64 -28.16 14.68
C ILE A 7 22.20 -28.00 14.18
N LEU A 8 21.28 -28.85 14.63
CA LEU A 8 19.87 -28.75 14.28
C LEU A 8 19.25 -27.42 14.73
N PHE A 9 19.54 -26.97 15.95
CA PHE A 9 19.07 -25.66 16.42
C PHE A 9 19.64 -24.49 15.63
N ALA A 10 20.93 -24.55 15.26
CA ALA A 10 21.55 -23.53 14.41
C ALA A 10 20.91 -23.47 13.02
N LEU A 11 20.62 -24.63 12.41
CA LEU A 11 19.96 -24.70 11.10
C LEU A 11 18.51 -24.23 11.16
N MET A 12 17.76 -24.59 12.20
CA MET A 12 16.40 -24.07 12.41
C MET A 12 16.39 -22.55 12.59
N GLY A 13 17.33 -22.00 13.37
CA GLY A 13 17.51 -20.56 13.53
C GLY A 13 17.80 -19.87 12.19
N LEU A 14 18.67 -20.46 11.37
CA LEU A 14 18.97 -19.95 10.02
C LEU A 14 17.73 -19.94 9.13
N VAL A 15 16.94 -21.02 9.12
CA VAL A 15 15.70 -21.10 8.33
C VAL A 15 14.68 -20.04 8.78
N LEU A 16 14.54 -19.81 10.08
CA LEU A 16 13.63 -18.79 10.61
C LEU A 16 14.10 -17.37 10.27
N ILE A 17 15.41 -17.10 10.28
CA ILE A 17 15.96 -15.80 9.89
C ILE A 17 15.74 -15.57 8.39
N LEU A 18 16.11 -16.53 7.55
CA LEU A 18 15.96 -16.41 6.10
C LEU A 18 14.48 -16.32 5.67
N GLY A 19 13.61 -17.12 6.30
CA GLY A 19 12.16 -17.04 6.09
C GLY A 19 11.57 -15.72 6.59
N GLY A 20 12.00 -15.25 7.76
CA GLY A 20 11.56 -13.97 8.32
C GLY A 20 11.94 -12.77 7.45
N VAL A 21 13.13 -12.78 6.85
CA VAL A 21 13.57 -11.74 5.90
C VAL A 21 12.68 -11.71 4.66
N TRP A 22 12.34 -12.87 4.08
CA TRP A 22 11.45 -12.95 2.91
C TRP A 22 10.03 -12.44 3.21
N VAL A 23 9.47 -12.81 4.38
CA VAL A 23 8.15 -12.33 4.81
C VAL A 23 8.18 -10.82 5.06
N PHE A 24 9.22 -10.31 5.70
CA PHE A 24 9.38 -8.88 5.96
C PHE A 24 9.51 -8.07 4.67
N GLN A 25 10.33 -8.52 3.72
CA GLN A 25 10.49 -7.86 2.42
C GLN A 25 9.20 -7.85 1.61
N GLY A 26 8.50 -9.00 1.52
CA GLY A 26 7.21 -9.06 0.83
C GLY A 26 6.16 -8.14 1.45
N TRP A 27 6.16 -8.01 2.78
CA TRP A 27 5.27 -7.09 3.49
C TRP A 27 5.59 -5.62 3.26
N GLN A 28 6.87 -5.25 3.15
CA GLN A 28 7.26 -3.88 2.77
C GLN A 28 6.75 -3.53 1.37
N SER A 29 6.93 -4.41 0.38
CA SER A 29 6.43 -4.18 -0.98
C SER A 29 4.91 -4.04 -1.07
N TRP A 30 4.16 -4.76 -0.22
CA TRP A 30 2.70 -4.62 -0.13
C TRP A 30 2.25 -3.26 0.41
N ARG A 31 3.06 -2.60 1.23
CA ARG A 31 2.72 -1.27 1.77
C ARG A 31 2.83 -0.17 0.72
N GLU A 32 3.76 -0.33 -0.23
CA GLU A 32 3.96 0.62 -1.33
C GLU A 32 2.81 0.56 -2.35
N LEU A 33 2.23 -0.62 -2.60
CA LEU A 33 1.04 -0.79 -3.45
C LEU A 33 -0.22 -0.06 -2.92
N GLY A 34 -0.26 0.28 -1.63
CA GLY A 34 -1.37 1.00 -1.00
C GLY A 34 -1.19 2.52 -0.94
N THR A 35 -0.11 3.05 -1.51
CA THR A 35 0.19 4.49 -1.52
C THR A 35 -0.05 5.09 -2.91
N LEU A 36 -0.77 6.21 -2.97
CA LEU A 36 -0.90 7.03 -4.17
C LEU A 36 0.19 8.09 -4.19
N SER A 37 0.86 8.23 -5.32
CA SER A 37 1.80 9.32 -5.58
C SER A 37 1.09 10.56 -6.09
N THR A 38 1.22 11.67 -5.38
CA THR A 38 0.80 13.01 -5.83
C THR A 38 1.81 13.59 -6.83
N PRO A 39 1.45 14.60 -7.63
CA PRO A 39 2.31 15.23 -8.64
C PRO A 39 3.57 15.90 -8.06
N ASP A 40 3.57 16.26 -6.78
CA ASP A 40 4.75 16.76 -6.04
C ASP A 40 5.62 15.63 -5.45
N GLY A 41 5.28 14.37 -5.73
CA GLY A 41 6.04 13.19 -5.32
C GLY A 41 5.72 12.70 -3.91
N GLN A 42 4.67 13.21 -3.27
CA GLN A 42 4.25 12.74 -1.96
C GLN A 42 3.49 11.42 -2.07
N LEU A 43 3.88 10.43 -1.25
CA LEU A 43 3.13 9.18 -1.12
C LEU A 43 2.04 9.36 -0.06
N LEU A 44 0.78 9.32 -0.49
CA LEU A 44 -0.38 9.40 0.38
C LEU A 44 -1.01 8.02 0.56
N ASN A 45 -1.29 7.66 1.82
CA ASN A 45 -2.11 6.49 2.12
C ASN A 45 -3.61 6.82 1.94
N TYR A 46 -4.44 5.78 1.94
CA TYR A 46 -5.91 5.90 1.79
C TYR A 46 -6.54 6.97 2.71
N SER A 47 -6.13 7.01 3.99
CA SER A 47 -6.73 7.96 4.95
C SER A 47 -6.43 9.42 4.59
N GLN A 48 -5.24 9.68 4.03
CA GLN A 48 -4.82 11.02 3.62
C GLN A 48 -5.54 11.46 2.34
N ALA A 49 -5.69 10.55 1.37
CA ALA A 49 -6.49 10.82 0.17
C ALA A 49 -7.96 11.14 0.52
N LYS A 50 -8.53 10.39 1.47
CA LYS A 50 -9.91 10.61 1.92
C LYS A 50 -10.10 11.92 2.69
N GLN A 51 -9.08 12.39 3.42
CA GLN A 51 -9.11 13.70 4.09
C GLN A 51 -9.00 14.87 3.11
N ALA A 52 -8.30 14.67 1.99
CA ALA A 52 -8.14 15.69 0.97
C ALA A 52 -9.42 15.88 0.14
N GLU A 53 -10.23 14.82 -0.01
CA GLU A 53 -11.48 14.83 -0.76
C GLU A 53 -12.47 15.91 -0.29
N ASP A 54 -13.07 16.62 -1.24
CA ASP A 54 -14.18 17.53 -0.96
C ASP A 54 -15.45 16.71 -0.65
N PRO A 55 -16.01 16.80 0.57
CA PRO A 55 -17.19 16.02 0.96
C PRO A 55 -18.46 16.42 0.19
N THR A 56 -18.48 17.60 -0.45
CA THR A 56 -19.61 18.11 -1.22
C THR A 56 -19.49 17.83 -2.71
N ASN A 57 -18.27 17.64 -3.21
CA ASN A 57 -18.01 17.32 -4.62
C ASN A 57 -16.85 16.33 -4.78
N PRO A 58 -17.06 15.04 -4.47
CA PRO A 58 -16.00 14.03 -4.46
C PRO A 58 -15.43 13.71 -5.85
N CYS A 59 -16.09 14.20 -6.91
CA CYS A 59 -15.66 13.96 -8.28
C CYS A 59 -14.53 14.89 -8.73
N LEU A 60 -14.29 15.98 -7.99
CA LEU A 60 -13.22 16.92 -8.28
C LEU A 60 -11.92 16.52 -7.59
N PRO A 61 -10.77 16.67 -8.26
CA PRO A 61 -9.48 16.42 -7.65
C PRO A 61 -9.23 17.40 -6.50
N PRO A 62 -8.76 16.91 -5.34
CA PRO A 62 -8.36 17.79 -4.26
C PRO A 62 -7.03 18.49 -4.57
N ALA A 63 -6.65 19.47 -3.74
CA ALA A 63 -5.41 20.21 -3.93
C ALA A 63 -4.20 19.26 -3.97
N GLY A 64 -3.36 19.41 -4.99
CA GLY A 64 -2.23 18.51 -5.22
C GLY A 64 -2.60 17.21 -5.94
N TYR A 65 -3.77 17.09 -6.57
CA TYR A 65 -4.07 16.03 -7.53
C TYR A 65 -4.36 16.61 -8.91
N THR A 66 -3.97 15.89 -9.95
CA THR A 66 -4.47 16.14 -11.31
C THR A 66 -5.78 15.39 -11.53
N GLU A 67 -6.56 15.80 -12.52
CA GLU A 67 -7.72 15.05 -12.99
C GLU A 67 -7.39 13.59 -13.33
N ALA A 68 -6.24 13.35 -13.99
CA ALA A 68 -5.83 12.00 -14.38
C ALA A 68 -5.53 11.13 -13.16
N THR A 69 -4.74 11.63 -12.21
CA THR A 69 -4.36 10.89 -10.99
C THR A 69 -5.56 10.70 -10.05
N TRP A 70 -6.48 11.66 -10.00
CA TRP A 70 -7.72 11.51 -9.22
C TRP A 70 -8.68 10.51 -9.86
N ARG A 71 -8.78 10.50 -11.20
CA ARG A 71 -9.59 9.50 -11.92
C ARG A 71 -9.04 8.09 -11.74
N GLU A 72 -7.72 7.94 -11.76
CA GLU A 72 -7.06 6.67 -11.45
C GLU A 72 -7.38 6.22 -10.01
N HIS A 73 -7.24 7.12 -9.02
CA HIS A 73 -7.65 6.85 -7.64
C HIS A 73 -9.11 6.39 -7.54
N MET A 74 -10.04 7.13 -8.15
CA MET A 74 -11.46 6.78 -8.15
C MET A 74 -11.73 5.41 -8.79
N SER A 75 -10.97 5.03 -9.82
CA SER A 75 -11.12 3.75 -10.50
C SER A 75 -10.77 2.53 -9.63
N HIS A 76 -10.01 2.71 -8.55
CA HIS A 76 -9.72 1.65 -7.57
C HIS A 76 -10.88 1.45 -6.57
N HIS A 77 -11.80 2.42 -6.48
CA HIS A 77 -12.94 2.42 -5.57
C HIS A 77 -14.26 2.74 -6.31
N PRO A 78 -14.60 1.99 -7.36
CA PRO A 78 -15.70 2.34 -8.26
C PRO A 78 -17.06 2.41 -7.54
N ASP A 79 -17.27 1.61 -6.49
CA ASP A 79 -18.50 1.66 -5.70
C ASP A 79 -18.69 3.00 -4.95
N GLN A 80 -17.60 3.66 -4.54
CA GLN A 80 -17.66 4.96 -3.87
C GLN A 80 -17.88 6.09 -4.87
N TYR A 81 -17.31 5.96 -6.08
CA TYR A 81 -17.26 7.02 -7.09
C TYR A 81 -18.12 6.72 -8.33
N LYS A 82 -19.15 5.85 -8.22
CA LYS A 82 -20.02 5.49 -9.37
C LYS A 82 -20.54 6.71 -10.12
N GLN A 83 -20.98 7.72 -9.38
CA GLN A 83 -21.49 8.98 -9.92
C GLN A 83 -20.43 9.83 -10.64
N CYS A 84 -19.15 9.65 -10.30
CA CYS A 84 -18.04 10.39 -10.89
C CYS A 84 -17.46 9.69 -12.14
N LEU A 85 -17.62 8.37 -12.23
CA LEU A 85 -17.07 7.54 -13.32
C LEU A 85 -18.06 7.34 -14.48
N GLY A 86 -19.16 8.09 -14.51
CA GLY A 86 -20.14 8.06 -15.60
C GLY A 86 -21.16 6.91 -15.50
N GLY A 87 -21.63 6.63 -14.29
CA GLY A 87 -22.73 5.69 -14.04
C GLY A 87 -23.99 5.96 -14.87
#